data_AF-A0A6I4IPA9-F1
#
_entry.id   AF-A0A6I4IPA9-F1
#
_cell.length_a   1.000
_cell.length_b   1.000
_cell.length_c   1.000
_cell.angle_alpha   90.00
_cell.angle_beta   90.00
_cell.angle_gamma   90.00
#
_symmetry.space_group_name_H-M   'P 1'
#
loop_
_entity.id
_entity.type
_entity.pdbx_description
1 polymer ?
#
loop_
_entity_poly.entity_id
_entity_poly.type
_entity_poly.pdbx_seq_one_letter_code
_entity_poly.pdbx_strand_id
1 'polypeptide(L)'
;MTSATSDDPLDFLSSSIHGTRPVEQTDLIQALLYEIIRVKDLIKYYDEIPNGAGQLGASILNELVSEAYQSLVNYDTELMRKYYDLLQNCD
;
A
#
# COMPACT_ATOMS: atom_id res chain seq x y z
N MET A 1 22.27 -24.56 -17.62
CA MET A 1 20.85 -24.56 -18.06
C MET A 1 20.05 -24.86 -16.80
N THR A 2 19.25 -23.99 -16.20
CA THR A 2 18.55 -22.77 -16.63
C THR A 2 18.30 -21.90 -15.38
N SER A 3 18.39 -20.58 -15.55
CA SER A 3 18.05 -19.55 -14.56
C SER A 3 16.63 -19.71 -14.02
N ALA A 4 16.46 -19.51 -12.71
CA ALA A 4 15.23 -19.03 -12.12
C ALA A 4 15.53 -17.64 -11.56
N THR A 5 15.29 -16.61 -12.38
CA THR A 5 15.19 -15.23 -11.89
C THR A 5 13.88 -15.16 -11.12
N SER A 6 13.98 -15.01 -9.80
CA SER A 6 12.85 -14.69 -8.95
C SER A 6 12.31 -13.32 -9.39
N ASP A 7 11.20 -13.32 -10.13
CA ASP A 7 10.38 -12.16 -10.45
C ASP A 7 9.69 -11.67 -9.16
N ASP A 8 10.46 -11.16 -8.20
CA ASP A 8 9.89 -10.38 -7.11
C ASP A 8 9.78 -8.92 -7.59
N PRO A 9 8.55 -8.44 -7.90
CA PRO A 9 8.34 -7.09 -8.40
C PRO A 9 8.73 -6.00 -7.40
N LEU A 10 9.14 -6.35 -6.17
CA LEU A 10 9.63 -5.46 -5.14
C LEU A 10 11.16 -5.38 -5.05
N ASP A 11 11.92 -6.13 -5.87
CA ASP A 11 13.39 -6.14 -5.81
C ASP A 11 14.02 -4.76 -6.11
N PHE A 12 13.32 -3.89 -6.84
CA PHE A 12 13.78 -2.52 -7.05
C PHE A 12 13.90 -1.69 -5.75
N LEU A 13 13.19 -2.06 -4.68
CA LEU A 13 13.31 -1.42 -3.37
C LEU A 13 14.68 -1.69 -2.73
N SER A 14 15.26 -2.87 -2.96
CA SER A 14 16.55 -3.28 -2.39
C SER A 14 17.75 -2.51 -2.97
N SER A 15 17.56 -1.95 -4.17
CA SER A 15 18.64 -1.38 -4.99
C SER A 15 18.74 0.15 -4.95
N SER A 16 17.90 0.82 -4.16
CA SER A 16 17.81 2.30 -4.15
C SER A 16 18.80 3.00 -3.20
N ILE A 17 20.07 2.57 -3.22
CA ILE A 17 21.19 3.36 -2.69
C ILE A 17 21.98 3.87 -3.89
N HIS A 18 21.54 4.96 -4.54
CA HIS A 18 22.34 5.92 -5.32
C HIS A 18 21.45 6.75 -6.27
N GLY A 19 20.81 7.77 -5.72
CA GLY A 19 20.09 8.78 -6.46
C GLY A 19 19.42 9.70 -5.46
N THR A 20 19.77 10.98 -5.49
CA THR A 20 19.39 12.03 -4.53
C THR A 20 17.87 12.24 -4.41
N ARG A 21 17.18 11.34 -3.69
CA ARG A 21 15.88 11.60 -3.06
C ARG A 21 16.13 11.74 -1.56
N PRO A 22 15.46 12.69 -0.87
CA PRO A 22 15.53 12.73 0.58
C PRO A 22 15.10 11.36 1.11
N VAL A 23 15.95 10.74 1.92
CA VAL A 23 15.78 9.38 2.45
C VAL A 23 14.37 9.21 3.06
N GLU A 24 13.87 10.24 3.76
CA GLU A 24 12.54 10.30 4.36
C GLU A 24 11.37 10.18 3.36
N GLN A 25 11.54 10.65 2.12
CA GLN A 25 10.48 10.61 1.11
C GLN A 25 10.38 9.24 0.44
N THR A 26 11.51 8.53 0.33
CA THR A 26 11.54 7.15 -0.18
C THR A 26 10.96 6.20 0.87
N ASP A 27 11.23 6.50 2.15
CA ASP A 27 10.65 5.83 3.30
C ASP A 27 9.12 5.99 3.37
N LEU A 28 8.57 7.20 3.20
CA LEU A 28 7.12 7.42 3.19
C LEU A 28 6.40 6.62 2.09
N ILE A 29 6.95 6.62 0.87
CA ILE A 29 6.37 5.85 -0.25
C ILE A 29 6.35 4.36 0.08
N GLN A 30 7.46 3.84 0.58
CA GLN A 30 7.59 2.43 0.93
C GLN A 30 6.65 2.06 2.09
N ALA A 31 6.62 2.87 3.15
CA ALA A 31 5.75 2.68 4.31
C ALA A 31 4.26 2.71 3.91
N LEU A 32 3.86 3.66 3.06
CA LEU A 32 2.49 3.73 2.57
C LEU A 32 2.12 2.52 1.70
N LEU A 33 3.03 2.05 0.83
CA LEU A 33 2.81 0.84 0.03
C LEU A 33 2.62 -0.40 0.91
N TYR A 34 3.39 -0.54 1.99
CA TYR A 34 3.20 -1.65 2.94
C TYR A 34 1.83 -1.60 3.62
N GLU A 35 1.40 -0.44 4.10
CA GLU A 35 0.08 -0.30 4.74
C GLU A 35 -1.06 -0.57 3.77
N ILE A 36 -0.92 -0.12 2.51
CA ILE A 36 -1.89 -0.43 1.46
C ILE A 36 -2.03 -1.94 1.23
N ILE A 37 -0.91 -2.68 1.20
CA ILE A 37 -0.93 -4.15 1.05
C ILE A 37 -1.60 -4.80 2.27
N ARG A 38 -1.24 -4.36 3.48
CA ARG A 38 -1.84 -4.86 4.73
C ARG A 38 -3.36 -4.69 4.73
N VAL A 39 -3.85 -3.49 4.39
CA VAL A 39 -5.30 -3.19 4.36
C VAL A 39 -6.00 -3.94 3.22
N LYS A 40 -5.33 -4.21 2.10
CA LYS A 40 -5.89 -5.09 1.06
C LYS A 40 -6.14 -6.52 1.54
N ASP A 41 -5.30 -7.05 2.43
CA ASP A 41 -5.57 -8.36 3.03
C ASP A 41 -6.72 -8.30 4.03
N LEU A 42 -6.88 -7.20 4.76
CA LEU A 42 -8.05 -6.96 5.60
C LEU A 42 -9.35 -6.89 4.78
N ILE A 43 -9.34 -6.22 3.62
CA ILE A 43 -10.49 -6.18 2.69
C ILE A 43 -10.91 -7.59 2.30
N LYS A 44 -9.97 -8.47 1.93
CA LYS A 44 -10.28 -9.87 1.59
C LYS A 44 -10.98 -10.58 2.74
N TYR A 45 -10.50 -10.38 3.97
CA TYR A 45 -11.15 -10.94 5.15
C TYR A 45 -12.60 -10.45 5.30
N TYR A 46 -12.86 -9.15 5.11
CA TYR A 46 -14.23 -8.61 5.15
C TYR A 46 -15.12 -9.16 4.03
N ASP A 47 -14.59 -9.33 2.82
CA ASP A 47 -15.31 -9.89 1.68
C ASP A 47 -15.70 -11.37 1.88
N GLU A 48 -14.90 -12.12 2.65
CA GLU A 48 -15.17 -13.52 2.99
C GLU A 48 -16.28 -13.70 4.05
N ILE A 49 -16.70 -12.62 4.73
CA ILE A 49 -17.77 -12.69 5.75
C ILE A 49 -19.11 -13.03 5.07
N PRO A 50 -19.77 -14.13 5.47
CA PRO A 50 -21.01 -14.58 4.85
C PRO A 50 -22.17 -13.60 5.06
N ASN A 51 -23.16 -13.69 4.18
CA ASN A 51 -24.36 -12.84 4.17
C ASN A 51 -24.07 -11.34 3.96
N GLY A 52 -22.89 -10.98 3.44
CA GLY A 52 -22.53 -9.62 3.09
C GLY A 52 -22.31 -8.69 4.30
N ALA A 53 -22.19 -9.24 5.51
CA ALA A 53 -22.02 -8.43 6.72
C ALA A 53 -20.71 -7.60 6.70
N GLY A 54 -19.70 -8.05 5.94
CA GLY A 54 -18.45 -7.30 5.74
C GLY A 54 -18.43 -6.33 4.56
N GLN A 55 -19.45 -6.32 3.68
CA GLN A 55 -19.39 -5.54 2.43
C GLN A 55 -19.23 -4.03 2.63
N LEU A 56 -19.87 -3.47 3.66
CA LEU A 56 -19.73 -2.04 3.94
C LEU A 56 -18.30 -1.70 4.37
N GLY A 57 -17.73 -2.49 5.28
CA GLY A 57 -16.34 -2.33 5.72
C GLY A 57 -15.36 -2.49 4.54
N ALA A 58 -15.54 -3.54 3.74
CA ALA A 58 -14.73 -3.77 2.54
C ALA A 58 -14.84 -2.61 1.54
N SER A 59 -16.03 -2.03 1.33
CA SER A 59 -16.22 -0.90 0.40
C SER A 59 -15.51 0.36 0.88
N ILE A 60 -15.62 0.69 2.17
CA ILE A 60 -14.94 1.84 2.78
C ILE A 60 -13.43 1.67 2.69
N LEU A 61 -12.91 0.49 3.03
CA LEU A 61 -11.48 0.20 2.95
C LEU A 61 -10.97 0.21 1.51
N ASN A 62 -11.75 -0.26 0.53
CA ASN A 62 -11.41 -0.17 -0.89
C ASN A 62 -11.29 1.29 -1.36
N GLU A 63 -12.22 2.15 -0.96
CA GLU A 63 -12.16 3.58 -1.27
C GLU A 63 -10.89 4.20 -0.66
N LEU A 64 -10.62 3.90 0.61
CA LEU A 64 -9.45 4.40 1.32
C LEU A 64 -8.13 3.99 0.65
N VAL A 65 -8.01 2.72 0.27
CA VAL A 65 -6.85 2.20 -0.46
C VAL A 65 -6.72 2.85 -1.84
N SER A 66 -7.83 3.08 -2.54
CA SER A 66 -7.84 3.73 -3.85
C SER A 66 -7.31 5.17 -3.77
N GLU A 67 -7.76 5.93 -2.77
CA GLU A 67 -7.29 7.31 -2.56
C GLU A 67 -5.81 7.35 -2.12
N ALA A 68 -5.38 6.42 -1.28
CA ALA A 68 -3.97 6.26 -0.91
C ALA A 68 -3.09 5.96 -2.14
N TYR A 69 -3.52 5.06 -3.04
CA TYR A 69 -2.83 4.83 -4.31
C TYR A 69 -2.81 6.06 -5.20
N GLN A 70 -3.90 6.82 -5.28
CA GLN A 70 -3.94 8.06 -6.05
C GLN A 70 -2.92 9.09 -5.53
N SER A 71 -2.73 9.18 -4.21
CA SER A 71 -1.70 10.06 -3.64
C SER A 71 -0.30 9.67 -4.12
N LEU A 72 0.00 8.37 -4.21
CA LEU A 72 1.26 7.84 -4.75
C LEU A 72 1.44 8.17 -6.23
N VAL A 73 0.41 7.96 -7.04
CA VAL A 73 0.43 8.23 -8.49
C VAL A 73 0.64 9.72 -8.77
N ASN A 74 -0.05 10.59 -8.03
CA ASN A 74 0.03 12.04 -8.20
C ASN A 74 1.24 12.67 -7.49
N TYR A 75 2.02 11.86 -6.77
CA TYR A 75 3.16 12.30 -5.97
C TYR A 75 2.81 13.38 -4.91
N ASP A 76 1.59 13.32 -4.37
CA ASP A 76 1.11 14.24 -3.34
C ASP A 76 1.56 13.77 -1.95
N THR A 77 2.67 14.31 -1.47
CA THR A 77 3.29 13.86 -0.22
C THR A 77 2.51 14.24 1.04
N GLU A 78 1.71 15.30 1.00
CA GLU A 78 0.84 15.66 2.14
C GLU A 78 -0.28 14.62 2.27
N LEU A 79 -0.87 14.27 1.13
CA LEU A 79 -1.94 13.29 1.07
C LEU A 79 -1.43 11.87 1.38
N MET A 80 -0.23 11.52 0.91
CA MET A 80 0.43 10.26 1.28
C MET A 80 0.56 10.11 2.79
N ARG A 81 1.04 11.15 3.49
CA ARG A 81 1.20 11.12 4.95
C ARG A 81 -0.14 10.94 5.65
N LYS A 82 -1.16 11.68 5.20
CA LYS A 82 -2.51 11.57 5.75
C LYS A 82 -3.09 10.15 5.59
N TYR A 83 -2.95 9.54 4.42
CA TYR A 83 -3.43 8.17 4.20
C TYR A 83 -2.57 7.14 4.92
N TYR A 84 -1.26 7.34 5.04
CA TYR A 84 -0.41 6.48 5.85
C TYR A 84 -0.90 6.43 7.30
N ASP A 85 -1.07 7.59 7.94
CA ASP A 85 -1.55 7.69 9.31
C ASP A 85 -2.94 7.05 9.47
N LEU A 86 -3.83 7.22 8.48
CA LEU A 86 -5.17 6.66 8.54
C LEU A 86 -5.17 5.13 8.38
N LEU A 87 -4.39 4.60 7.43
CA LEU A 87 -4.30 3.16 7.19
C LEU A 87 -3.66 2.40 8.35
N GLN A 88 -2.77 3.03 9.12
CA GLN A 88 -2.23 2.43 10.36
C GLN A 88 -3.30 2.14 11.41
N ASN A 89 -4.44 2.82 11.34
CA ASN A 89 -5.54 2.67 12.31
C ASN A 89 -6.67 1.75 11.80
N CYS A 90 -6.49 1.09 10.65
CA CYS A 90 -7.43 0.07 10.16
C CYS A 90 -7.08 -1.31 10.74
N ASP A 91 -8.07 -1.97 11.34
CA ASP A 91 -8.01 -3.33 11.91
C ASP A 91 -9.29 -4.12 11.60
#